data_AF-A0A2T0U871-F1
#
_entry.id   AF-A0A2T0U871-F1
#
_cell.length_a   1.000
_cell.length_b   1.000
_cell.length_c   1.000
_cell.angle_alpha   90.00
_cell.angle_beta   90.00
_cell.angle_gamma   90.00
#
_symmetry.space_group_name_H-M   'P 1'
#
loop_
_entity.id
_entity.type
_entity.pdbx_description
1 polymer ?
#
loop_
_entity_poly.entity_id
_entity_poly.type
_entity_poly.pdbx_seq_one_letter_code
_entity_poly.pdbx_strand_id
1 'polypeptide(L)'
;MTPTPTVSGHELDTLVRRLDPTSVGVELTAREARHRDDLKARILMSAAESTPTPQLSPEPRRRTGRRRAVAAGLGVAAVTAAGLVVPQLFGEERRPSAWSATPTALSADAAREAGEACLSATEKLVTRPNQPPPEGSFAPEQRRAMRVVVSERRGPYDLVVLANEAGFDLTCTSYDGGDPMASGSRFPLTDPEATSVSVTGHAETFTSNGGPVAVTDGVTVVAGRVGAQVRGVTLLTPAGEVSASLSTGWFAASWPAWSNAPEDPFATVEISMTLADGTTTDPAPFASFPQRDVPAELGGS
;
A
#
# COMPACT_ATOMS: atom_id res chain seq x y z
N MET A 1 3.95 -20.56 47.55
CA MET A 1 3.06 -19.95 46.54
C MET A 1 2.89 -18.50 46.90
N THR A 2 3.57 -17.61 46.17
CA THR A 2 3.47 -16.16 46.36
C THR A 2 2.31 -15.66 45.50
N PRO A 3 1.32 -14.94 46.06
CA PRO A 3 0.21 -14.44 45.26
C PRO A 3 0.71 -13.43 44.22
N THR A 4 0.31 -13.62 42.97
CA THR A 4 0.58 -12.69 41.88
C THR A 4 -0.23 -11.41 42.12
N PRO A 5 0.39 -10.21 42.15
CA PRO A 5 -0.35 -8.98 42.34
C PRO A 5 -1.27 -8.72 41.15
N THR A 6 -2.56 -8.56 41.42
CA THR A 6 -3.56 -8.12 40.46
C THR A 6 -3.44 -6.60 40.33
N VAL A 7 -2.92 -6.12 39.20
CA VAL A 7 -2.89 -4.68 38.89
C VAL A 7 -4.29 -4.27 38.44
N SER A 8 -4.85 -3.24 39.05
CA SER A 8 -6.17 -2.72 38.70
C SER A 8 -6.12 -1.93 37.38
N GLY A 9 -7.22 -1.90 36.62
CA GLY A 9 -7.29 -1.16 35.35
C GLY A 9 -6.97 0.34 35.50
N HIS A 10 -7.30 0.93 36.66
CA HIS A 10 -6.99 2.33 36.97
C HIS A 10 -5.48 2.57 37.20
N GLU A 11 -4.78 1.62 37.81
CA GLU A 11 -3.31 1.69 37.95
C GLU A 11 -2.62 1.57 36.59
N LEU A 12 -3.13 0.72 35.70
CA LEU A 12 -2.60 0.58 34.35
C LEU A 12 -2.77 1.88 33.56
N ASP A 13 -3.95 2.50 33.61
CA ASP A 13 -4.24 3.76 32.89
C ASP A 13 -3.38 4.93 33.42
N THR A 14 -3.12 4.93 34.73
CA THR A 14 -2.22 5.90 35.37
C THR A 14 -0.76 5.68 34.95
N LEU A 15 -0.32 4.42 34.82
CA LEU A 15 1.01 4.07 34.36
C LEU A 15 1.21 4.41 32.86
N VAL A 16 0.20 4.17 32.03
CA VAL A 16 0.25 4.51 30.59
C VAL A 16 0.30 6.02 30.38
N ARG A 17 -0.55 6.80 31.07
CA ARG A 17 -0.48 8.28 30.98
C ARG A 17 0.86 8.85 31.45
N ARG A 18 1.51 8.21 32.43
CA ARG A 18 2.85 8.60 32.89
C ARG A 18 3.94 8.37 31.85
N LEU A 19 3.74 7.43 30.92
CA LEU A 19 4.69 7.10 29.86
C LEU A 19 4.41 7.87 28.55
N ASP A 20 3.32 8.63 28.48
CA ASP A 20 3.02 9.47 27.33
C ASP A 20 4.04 10.63 27.22
N PRO A 21 4.77 10.74 26.10
CA PRO A 21 5.77 11.80 25.89
C PRO A 21 5.17 13.22 25.85
N THR A 22 3.85 13.35 25.73
CA THR A 22 3.13 14.64 25.71
C THR A 22 2.63 15.09 27.08
N SER A 23 2.80 14.28 28.13
CA SER A 23 2.41 14.62 29.50
C SER A 23 3.33 15.67 30.11
N VAL A 24 3.02 16.95 29.86
CA VAL A 24 3.72 18.09 30.47
C VAL A 24 3.34 18.17 31.96
N GLY A 25 4.34 18.05 32.84
CA GLY A 25 4.17 18.31 34.29
C GLY A 25 4.30 17.11 35.23
N VAL A 26 4.62 15.91 34.74
CA VAL A 26 4.97 14.78 35.61
C VAL A 26 6.44 14.87 36.00
N GLU A 27 6.73 15.06 37.30
CA GLU A 27 8.10 14.90 37.81
C GLU A 27 8.51 13.43 37.68
N LEU A 28 9.43 13.16 36.74
CA LEU A 28 10.06 11.86 36.58
C LEU A 28 11.11 11.66 37.67
N THR A 29 11.17 10.45 38.23
CA THR A 29 12.32 10.08 39.07
C THR A 29 13.60 10.07 38.23
N ALA A 30 14.76 10.25 38.86
CA ALA A 30 16.05 10.23 38.17
C ALA A 30 16.31 8.92 37.39
N ARG A 31 15.68 7.80 37.79
CA ARG A 31 15.77 6.52 37.08
C ARG A 31 14.92 6.52 35.81
N GLU A 32 13.71 7.05 35.87
CA GLU A 32 12.80 7.15 34.71
C GLU A 32 13.32 8.13 33.67
N ALA A 33 13.88 9.26 34.11
CA ALA A 33 14.53 10.23 33.21
C ALA A 33 15.68 9.59 32.43
N ARG A 34 16.56 8.84 33.11
CA ARG A 34 17.65 8.09 32.45
C ARG A 34 17.14 7.05 31.46
N HIS A 35 16.09 6.31 31.81
CA HIS A 35 15.52 5.30 30.91
C HIS A 35 14.91 5.92 29.65
N ARG A 36 14.18 7.05 29.80
CA ARG A 36 13.64 7.82 28.68
C ARG A 36 14.75 8.35 27.77
N ASP A 37 15.81 8.91 28.34
CA ASP A 37 16.92 9.47 27.57
C ASP A 37 17.70 8.37 26.81
N ASP A 38 17.86 7.19 27.41
CA ASP A 38 18.45 6.00 26.76
C ASP A 38 17.59 5.44 25.63
N LEU A 39 16.25 5.42 25.80
CA LEU A 39 15.32 5.04 24.73
C LEU A 39 15.38 6.04 23.56
N LYS A 40 15.39 7.35 23.87
CA LYS A 40 15.52 8.41 22.87
C LYS A 40 16.84 8.30 22.10
N ALA A 41 17.95 8.04 22.80
CA ALA A 41 19.25 7.84 22.15
C ALA A 41 19.23 6.65 21.18
N ARG A 42 18.61 5.52 21.56
CA ARG A 42 18.47 4.36 20.68
C ARG A 42 17.64 4.66 19.44
N ILE A 43 16.49 5.34 19.57
CA ILE A 43 15.64 5.72 18.43
C ILE A 43 16.41 6.63 17.46
N LEU A 44 17.15 7.61 17.99
CA LEU A 44 17.95 8.53 17.17
C LEU A 44 19.14 7.84 16.49
N MET A 45 19.74 6.84 17.13
CA MET A 45 20.81 6.04 16.52
C MET A 45 20.28 5.11 15.43
N SER A 46 19.12 4.47 15.63
CA SER A 46 18.48 3.61 14.61
C SER A 46 17.97 4.41 13.40
N ALA A 47 17.56 5.67 13.60
CA ALA A 47 17.21 6.56 12.49
C ALA A 47 18.42 6.95 11.63
N ALA A 48 19.61 7.04 12.23
CA ALA A 48 20.87 7.39 11.55
C ALA A 48 21.47 6.22 10.74
N GLU A 49 21.05 4.98 10.98
CA GLU A 49 21.40 3.80 10.16
C GLU A 49 20.45 3.58 8.97
N SER A 50 19.65 4.59 8.61
CA SER A 50 19.05 4.67 7.29
C SER A 50 20.17 4.77 6.25
N THR A 51 20.40 3.65 5.58
CA THR A 51 21.33 3.39 4.47
C THR A 51 21.80 4.65 3.74
N PRO A 52 23.12 4.92 3.65
CA PRO A 52 23.60 6.02 2.85
C PRO A 52 23.23 5.78 1.38
N THR A 53 22.43 6.69 0.81
CA THR A 53 22.28 6.78 -0.63
C THR A 53 23.68 6.97 -1.23
N PRO A 54 24.13 6.14 -2.18
CA PRO A 54 25.44 6.33 -2.79
C PRO A 54 25.42 7.65 -3.57
N GLN A 55 26.00 8.71 -2.99
CA GLN A 55 26.39 9.87 -3.76
C GLN A 55 27.57 9.46 -4.63
N LEU A 56 27.31 9.24 -5.91
CA LEU A 56 28.34 9.13 -6.94
C LEU A 56 29.09 10.48 -7.01
N SER A 57 30.17 10.58 -6.22
CA SER A 57 31.17 11.62 -6.40
C SER A 57 31.90 11.34 -7.72
N PRO A 58 31.93 12.29 -8.68
CA PRO A 58 32.64 12.09 -9.92
C PRO A 58 34.14 12.01 -9.65
N GLU A 59 34.72 10.84 -9.91
CA GLU A 59 36.15 10.58 -9.80
C GLU A 59 36.93 11.42 -10.83
N PRO A 60 37.94 12.21 -10.43
CA PRO A 60 38.73 12.99 -11.37
C PRO A 60 39.72 12.06 -12.09
N ARG A 61 39.39 11.67 -13.33
CA ARG A 61 40.31 10.95 -14.22
C ARG A 61 41.56 11.78 -14.52
N ARG A 62 42.68 11.43 -13.89
CA ARG A 62 44.03 11.84 -14.31
C ARG A 62 44.31 11.27 -15.71
N ARG A 63 44.33 12.13 -16.73
CA ARG A 63 44.94 11.83 -18.04
C ARG A 63 46.27 12.56 -18.15
N THR A 64 47.33 11.77 -18.10
CA THR A 64 48.70 12.12 -18.48
C THR A 64 48.74 12.72 -19.88
N GLY A 65 49.45 13.84 -20.01
CA GLY A 65 49.42 14.70 -21.18
C GLY A 65 50.10 14.13 -22.42
N ARG A 66 49.65 14.65 -23.57
CA ARG A 66 50.52 14.95 -24.71
C ARG A 66 49.93 16.13 -25.48
N ARG A 67 50.79 17.13 -25.68
CA ARG A 67 50.57 18.41 -26.36
C ARG A 67 50.29 18.20 -27.85
N ARG A 68 49.40 19.01 -28.43
CA ARG A 68 49.68 19.94 -29.54
C ARG A 68 48.41 20.73 -29.91
N ALA A 69 48.59 22.04 -30.05
CA ALA A 69 47.61 23.01 -30.50
C ALA A 69 47.29 22.83 -31.99
N VAL A 70 46.11 23.26 -32.42
CA VAL A 70 45.88 24.35 -33.40
C VAL A 70 44.37 24.45 -33.73
N ALA A 71 43.93 25.71 -33.69
CA ALA A 71 42.76 26.40 -34.23
C ALA A 71 41.71 25.72 -35.13
N ALA A 72 40.52 26.34 -35.02
CA ALA A 72 39.50 26.58 -36.05
C ALA A 72 38.37 25.56 -36.20
N GLY A 73 37.18 25.99 -35.73
CA GLY A 73 36.09 26.28 -36.68
C GLY A 73 35.07 25.18 -36.93
N LEU A 74 33.84 25.51 -36.51
CA LEU A 74 32.54 25.04 -37.03
C LEU A 74 32.20 23.54 -36.98
N GLY A 75 31.24 23.25 -36.11
CA GLY A 75 30.11 22.38 -36.45
C GLY A 75 30.13 20.99 -35.82
N VAL A 76 29.29 20.79 -34.78
CA VAL A 76 28.44 19.60 -34.66
C VAL A 76 27.14 20.05 -34.01
N ALA A 77 26.03 19.83 -34.72
CA ALA A 77 24.68 20.07 -34.23
C ALA A 77 24.44 19.28 -32.94
N ALA A 78 24.05 19.98 -31.88
CA ALA A 78 23.45 19.34 -30.73
C ALA A 78 22.08 18.83 -31.17
N VAL A 79 21.94 17.51 -31.38
CA VAL A 79 20.64 16.86 -31.42
C VAL A 79 20.14 16.82 -29.97
N THR A 80 19.60 17.94 -29.51
CA THR A 80 18.62 17.94 -28.43
C THR A 80 17.40 17.19 -28.96
N ALA A 81 17.25 15.93 -28.58
CA ALA A 81 15.97 15.26 -28.63
C ALA A 81 15.04 15.94 -27.61
N ALA A 82 14.56 17.14 -27.97
CA ALA A 82 13.36 17.69 -27.38
C ALA A 82 12.23 16.77 -27.88
N GLY A 83 11.82 15.84 -27.02
CA GLY A 83 10.61 15.06 -27.24
C GLY A 83 9.45 16.03 -27.40
N LEU A 84 9.04 16.25 -28.65
CA LEU A 84 7.79 16.89 -28.99
C LEU A 84 6.68 16.00 -28.42
N VAL A 85 6.14 16.41 -27.28
CA VAL A 85 4.83 15.97 -26.82
C VAL A 85 3.83 16.53 -27.83
N VAL A 86 3.49 15.75 -28.84
CA VAL A 86 2.41 16.07 -29.78
C VAL A 86 1.10 15.78 -29.04
N PRO A 87 0.27 16.79 -28.71
CA PRO A 87 -1.08 16.51 -28.25
C PRO A 87 -1.83 15.87 -29.43
N GLN A 88 -2.18 14.60 -29.27
CA GLN A 88 -2.96 13.83 -30.24
C GLN A 88 -4.38 14.46 -30.31
N LEU A 89 -4.62 15.28 -31.33
CA LEU A 89 -5.90 15.94 -31.61
C LEU A 89 -6.91 15.01 -32.32
N PHE A 90 -6.97 13.73 -31.93
CA PHE A 90 -7.93 12.78 -32.48
C PHE A 90 -8.89 12.32 -31.39
N GLY A 91 -10.09 12.90 -31.38
CA GLY A 91 -11.31 12.35 -30.75
C GLY A 91 -11.09 11.58 -29.45
N GLU A 92 -10.62 12.25 -28.41
CA GLU A 92 -10.42 11.64 -27.09
C GLU A 92 -11.80 11.37 -26.46
N GLU A 93 -12.30 10.14 -26.60
CA GLU A 93 -12.91 9.52 -25.42
C GLU A 93 -11.93 9.79 -24.28
N ARG A 94 -12.38 10.46 -23.21
CA ARG A 94 -11.55 10.75 -22.03
C ARG A 94 -11.08 9.40 -21.49
N ARG A 95 -9.96 8.91 -22.02
CA ARG A 95 -9.21 7.84 -21.39
C ARG A 95 -8.93 8.32 -19.96
N PRO A 96 -8.90 7.42 -18.97
CA PRO A 96 -8.42 7.73 -17.63
C PRO A 96 -6.91 8.04 -17.69
N SER A 97 -6.54 9.17 -18.29
CA SER A 97 -5.18 9.62 -18.61
C SER A 97 -4.37 10.00 -17.38
N ALA A 98 -4.93 9.78 -16.18
CA ALA A 98 -4.28 10.06 -14.92
C ALA A 98 -3.82 8.79 -14.17
N TRP A 99 -4.30 7.58 -14.50
CA TRP A 99 -3.84 6.37 -13.78
C TRP A 99 -2.35 6.07 -14.09
N SER A 100 -1.64 5.57 -13.07
CA SER A 100 -0.22 5.20 -13.15
C SER A 100 0.01 3.76 -12.67
N ALA A 101 0.79 3.00 -13.43
CA ALA A 101 1.26 1.66 -13.06
C ALA A 101 2.25 1.66 -11.89
N THR A 102 2.87 2.81 -11.59
CA THR A 102 3.74 2.99 -10.43
C THR A 102 2.99 3.75 -9.34
N PRO A 103 2.91 3.21 -8.12
CA PRO A 103 2.22 3.86 -7.02
C PRO A 103 3.02 5.01 -6.43
N THR A 104 2.31 6.00 -5.89
CA THR A 104 2.89 7.02 -5.01
C THR A 104 2.36 6.81 -3.61
N ALA A 105 3.24 6.64 -2.62
CA ALA A 105 2.80 6.52 -1.23
C ALA A 105 2.06 7.78 -0.77
N LEU A 106 0.96 7.61 -0.03
CA LEU A 106 0.29 8.73 0.63
C LEU A 106 1.17 9.29 1.76
N SER A 107 1.00 10.58 2.08
CA SER A 107 1.58 11.14 3.30
C SER A 107 0.96 10.47 4.54
N ALA A 108 1.65 10.51 5.68
CA ALA A 108 1.15 9.90 6.91
C ALA A 108 -0.23 10.44 7.34
N ASP A 109 -0.46 11.76 7.20
CA ASP A 109 -1.76 12.37 7.51
C ASP A 109 -2.85 11.94 6.53
N ALA A 110 -2.55 11.92 5.22
CA ALA A 110 -3.50 11.47 4.21
C ALA A 110 -3.84 9.97 4.37
N ALA A 111 -2.85 9.15 4.69
CA ALA A 111 -3.03 7.72 4.96
C ALA A 111 -3.92 7.49 6.20
N ARG A 112 -3.71 8.27 7.27
CA ARG A 112 -4.56 8.22 8.48
C ARG A 112 -5.99 8.64 8.17
N GLU A 113 -6.18 9.76 7.48
CA GLU A 113 -7.50 10.25 7.07
C GLU A 113 -8.23 9.24 6.18
N ALA A 114 -7.56 8.68 5.18
CA ALA A 114 -8.11 7.62 4.32
C ALA A 114 -8.47 6.35 5.11
N GLY A 115 -7.64 5.96 6.09
CA GLY A 115 -7.93 4.86 7.00
C GLY A 115 -9.17 5.08 7.86
N GLU A 116 -9.32 6.27 8.44
CA GLU A 116 -10.51 6.67 9.22
C GLU A 116 -11.77 6.69 8.34
N ALA A 117 -11.67 7.26 7.13
CA ALA A 117 -12.75 7.28 6.15
C ALA A 117 -13.18 5.86 5.74
N CYS A 118 -12.21 4.96 5.54
CA CYS A 118 -12.47 3.56 5.20
C CYS A 118 -13.23 2.81 6.31
N LEU A 119 -12.81 2.96 7.57
CA LEU A 119 -13.52 2.39 8.72
C LEU A 119 -14.94 2.95 8.85
N SER A 120 -15.10 4.27 8.64
CA SER A 120 -16.40 4.94 8.66
C SER A 120 -17.33 4.43 7.56
N ALA A 121 -16.82 4.28 6.33
CA ALA A 121 -17.59 3.71 5.23
C ALA A 121 -18.03 2.28 5.55
N THR A 122 -17.13 1.45 6.08
CA THR A 122 -17.45 0.08 6.49
C THR A 122 -18.50 0.03 7.60
N GLU A 123 -18.41 0.92 8.60
CA GLU A 123 -19.42 1.01 9.66
C GLU A 123 -20.80 1.32 9.07
N LYS A 124 -20.89 2.32 8.17
CA LYS A 124 -22.13 2.66 7.46
C LYS A 124 -22.69 1.46 6.68
N LEU A 125 -21.85 0.60 6.10
CA LEU A 125 -22.27 -0.61 5.39
C LEU A 125 -22.87 -1.66 6.33
N VAL A 126 -22.24 -1.91 7.48
CA VAL A 126 -22.67 -2.98 8.40
C VAL A 126 -23.84 -2.57 9.30
N THR A 127 -24.05 -1.27 9.51
CA THR A 127 -25.16 -0.74 10.35
C THR A 127 -26.37 -0.28 9.54
N ARG A 128 -26.47 -0.58 8.25
CA ARG A 128 -27.61 -0.13 7.44
C ARG A 128 -28.92 -0.69 8.01
N PRO A 129 -29.90 0.16 8.32
CA PRO A 129 -31.18 -0.32 8.83
C PRO A 129 -31.88 -1.18 7.77
N ASN A 130 -32.53 -2.25 8.22
CA ASN A 130 -33.30 -3.19 7.38
C ASN A 130 -32.48 -3.96 6.33
N GLN A 131 -31.15 -4.00 6.45
CA GLN A 131 -30.31 -4.93 5.70
C GLN A 131 -29.56 -5.81 6.70
N PRO A 132 -29.52 -7.13 6.50
CA PRO A 132 -28.58 -7.94 7.25
C PRO A 132 -27.17 -7.39 6.97
N PRO A 133 -26.27 -7.42 7.97
CA PRO A 133 -24.87 -7.07 7.73
C PRO A 133 -24.37 -7.93 6.56
N PRO A 134 -23.65 -7.34 5.58
CA PRO A 134 -23.17 -8.10 4.43
C PRO A 134 -22.43 -9.36 4.89
N GLU A 135 -22.66 -10.48 4.22
CA GLU A 135 -21.89 -11.69 4.47
C GLU A 135 -20.40 -11.35 4.38
N GLY A 136 -19.63 -11.67 5.43
CA GLY A 136 -18.25 -11.19 5.53
C GLY A 136 -18.02 -10.02 6.50
N SER A 137 -19.07 -9.53 7.18
CA SER A 137 -18.93 -8.42 8.13
C SER A 137 -18.01 -8.76 9.30
N PHE A 138 -16.98 -7.93 9.49
CA PHE A 138 -16.04 -8.02 10.60
C PHE A 138 -16.76 -7.87 11.94
N ALA A 139 -16.35 -8.66 12.94
CA ALA A 139 -16.72 -8.40 14.33
C ALA A 139 -16.21 -7.00 14.75
N PRO A 140 -16.91 -6.27 15.64
CA PRO A 140 -16.46 -4.96 16.11
C PRO A 140 -15.03 -4.97 16.65
N GLU A 141 -14.62 -6.04 17.32
CA GLU A 141 -13.26 -6.24 17.86
C GLU A 141 -12.23 -6.32 16.73
N GLN A 142 -12.55 -7.02 15.64
CA GLN A 142 -11.68 -7.14 14.46
C GLN A 142 -11.48 -5.78 13.80
N ARG A 143 -12.56 -4.99 13.63
CA ARG A 143 -12.48 -3.62 13.07
C ARG A 143 -11.63 -2.70 13.94
N ARG A 144 -11.80 -2.74 15.26
CA ARG A 144 -11.01 -1.92 16.20
C ARG A 144 -9.52 -2.27 16.19
N ALA A 145 -9.16 -3.50 15.82
CA ALA A 145 -7.77 -3.95 15.71
C ALA A 145 -7.10 -3.57 14.37
N MET A 146 -7.87 -3.14 13.36
CA MET A 146 -7.34 -2.80 12.05
C MET A 146 -6.48 -1.53 12.07
N ARG A 147 -5.39 -1.54 11.30
CA ARG A 147 -4.46 -0.43 11.11
C ARG A 147 -4.13 -0.30 9.64
N VAL A 148 -3.86 0.92 9.16
CA VAL A 148 -3.37 1.12 7.79
C VAL A 148 -2.03 0.42 7.63
N VAL A 149 -1.95 -0.52 6.69
CA VAL A 149 -0.72 -1.26 6.36
C VAL A 149 -0.16 -0.86 4.99
N VAL A 150 -1.03 -0.49 4.05
CA VAL A 150 -0.67 0.06 2.74
C VAL A 150 -1.56 1.27 2.43
N SER A 151 -0.97 2.31 1.86
CA SER A 151 -1.68 3.51 1.43
C SER A 151 -0.99 4.12 0.21
N GLU A 152 -1.65 4.13 -0.94
CA GLU A 152 -1.07 4.58 -2.21
C GLU A 152 -2.04 5.42 -3.04
N ARG A 153 -1.48 6.20 -3.96
CA ARG A 153 -2.17 6.96 -4.99
C ARG A 153 -1.70 6.53 -6.38
N ARG A 154 -2.66 6.37 -7.30
CA ARG A 154 -2.43 6.14 -8.73
C ARG A 154 -3.36 7.02 -9.55
N GLY A 155 -2.92 8.24 -9.84
CA GLY A 155 -3.79 9.22 -10.50
C GLY A 155 -4.89 9.69 -9.56
N PRO A 156 -6.19 9.59 -9.95
CA PRO A 156 -7.31 10.02 -9.12
C PRO A 156 -7.70 8.98 -8.07
N TYR A 157 -7.10 7.79 -8.09
CA TYR A 157 -7.42 6.70 -7.17
C TYR A 157 -6.52 6.76 -5.96
N ASP A 158 -7.12 6.82 -4.78
CA ASP A 158 -6.47 6.53 -3.51
C ASP A 158 -6.90 5.13 -3.05
N LEU A 159 -5.91 4.30 -2.73
CA LEU A 159 -6.08 2.95 -2.24
C LEU A 159 -5.50 2.86 -0.83
N VAL A 160 -6.30 2.39 0.12
CA VAL A 160 -5.87 2.09 1.48
C VAL A 160 -6.21 0.65 1.81
N VAL A 161 -5.25 -0.07 2.38
CA VAL A 161 -5.45 -1.40 2.97
C VAL A 161 -5.25 -1.27 4.46
N LEU A 162 -6.26 -1.65 5.22
CA LEU A 162 -6.19 -1.83 6.65
C LEU A 162 -6.09 -3.31 6.93
N ALA A 163 -5.30 -3.69 7.92
CA ALA A 163 -5.22 -5.05 8.37
C ALA A 163 -4.97 -5.16 9.87
N ASN A 164 -5.11 -6.38 10.40
CA ASN A 164 -4.72 -6.70 11.76
C ASN A 164 -3.81 -7.94 11.81
N GLU A 165 -3.27 -8.24 12.99
CA GLU A 165 -2.33 -9.35 13.19
C GLU A 165 -2.94 -10.72 12.91
N ALA A 166 -4.27 -10.85 13.00
CA ALA A 166 -4.97 -12.09 12.71
C ALA A 166 -5.14 -12.34 11.21
N GLY A 167 -4.63 -11.46 10.32
CA GLY A 167 -4.66 -11.63 8.88
C GLY A 167 -5.93 -11.11 8.20
N PHE A 168 -6.84 -10.46 8.94
CA PHE A 168 -8.00 -9.81 8.33
C PHE A 168 -7.56 -8.54 7.60
N ASP A 169 -8.10 -8.34 6.41
CA ASP A 169 -7.87 -7.16 5.60
C ASP A 169 -9.18 -6.46 5.23
N LEU A 170 -9.13 -5.13 5.17
CA LEU A 170 -10.16 -4.25 4.65
C LEU A 170 -9.49 -3.31 3.67
N THR A 171 -9.92 -3.39 2.41
CA THR A 171 -9.42 -2.55 1.34
C THR A 171 -10.46 -1.49 1.02
N CYS A 172 -10.01 -0.25 0.84
CA CYS A 172 -10.85 0.85 0.42
C CYS A 172 -10.24 1.61 -0.74
N THR A 173 -11.09 1.92 -1.72
CA THR A 173 -10.71 2.74 -2.86
C THR A 173 -11.60 3.98 -2.94
N SER A 174 -10.99 5.14 -3.05
CA SER A 174 -11.71 6.40 -3.35
C SER A 174 -11.23 6.99 -4.66
N TYR A 175 -12.14 7.66 -5.37
CA TYR A 175 -11.87 8.36 -6.62
C TYR A 175 -12.05 9.86 -6.42
N ASP A 176 -11.01 10.64 -6.72
CA ASP A 176 -11.03 12.11 -6.72
C ASP A 176 -11.58 12.71 -5.41
N GLY A 177 -11.19 12.12 -4.28
CA GLY A 177 -11.62 12.55 -2.94
C GLY A 177 -13.07 12.21 -2.56
N GLY A 178 -13.76 11.38 -3.36
CA GLY A 178 -15.10 10.86 -3.04
C GLY A 178 -15.11 9.89 -1.86
N ASP A 179 -16.32 9.52 -1.40
CA ASP A 179 -16.50 8.50 -0.37
C ASP A 179 -15.84 7.17 -0.80
N PRO A 180 -15.05 6.51 0.07
CA PRO A 180 -14.39 5.27 -0.30
C PRO A 180 -15.40 4.13 -0.44
N MET A 181 -15.22 3.33 -1.48
CA MET A 181 -15.79 1.99 -1.58
C MET A 181 -14.95 1.05 -0.74
N ALA A 182 -15.60 0.18 0.03
CA ALA A 182 -14.94 -0.70 0.98
C ALA A 182 -15.23 -2.17 0.63
N SER A 183 -14.17 -2.99 0.65
CA SER A 183 -14.20 -4.41 0.35
C SER A 183 -13.33 -5.19 1.34
N GLY A 184 -13.76 -6.37 1.76
CA GLY A 184 -13.09 -7.14 2.81
C GLY A 184 -13.63 -8.57 2.93
N SER A 185 -13.19 -9.31 3.95
CA SER A 185 -13.73 -10.63 4.28
C SER A 185 -13.82 -10.91 5.76
N ARG A 186 -14.70 -11.85 6.10
CA ARG A 186 -14.72 -12.53 7.41
C ARG A 186 -13.67 -13.62 7.59
N PHE A 187 -12.87 -13.90 6.57
CA PHE A 187 -11.80 -14.89 6.63
C PHE A 187 -10.45 -14.20 6.52
N PRO A 188 -9.51 -14.52 7.42
CA PRO A 188 -8.17 -13.96 7.34
C PRO A 188 -7.41 -14.56 6.15
N LEU A 189 -6.41 -13.81 5.70
CA LEU A 189 -5.37 -14.34 4.84
C LEU A 189 -4.39 -15.19 5.65
N THR A 190 -4.06 -16.36 5.13
CA THR A 190 -3.05 -17.25 5.67
C THR A 190 -1.68 -16.56 5.69
N ASP A 191 -0.84 -16.87 6.67
CA ASP A 191 0.58 -16.49 6.64
C ASP A 191 1.27 -17.14 5.43
N PRO A 192 1.85 -16.36 4.50
CA PRO A 192 2.59 -16.94 3.39
C PRO A 192 3.95 -17.48 3.86
N GLU A 193 4.43 -18.50 3.16
CA GLU A 193 5.83 -18.94 3.25
C GLU A 193 6.81 -17.78 2.96
N ALA A 194 8.05 -17.90 3.43
CA ALA A 194 9.03 -16.81 3.41
C ALA A 194 9.26 -16.17 2.02
N THR A 195 9.11 -16.93 0.94
CA THR A 195 9.31 -16.50 -0.45
C THR A 195 8.01 -16.51 -1.27
N SER A 196 6.86 -16.39 -0.61
CA SER A 196 5.53 -16.48 -1.24
C SER A 196 4.65 -15.28 -0.85
N VAL A 197 3.45 -15.23 -1.42
CA VAL A 197 2.37 -14.29 -1.06
C VAL A 197 1.07 -15.06 -0.81
N SER A 198 0.18 -14.44 -0.04
CA SER A 198 -1.23 -14.84 0.08
C SER A 198 -2.09 -13.68 -0.43
N VAL A 199 -3.07 -13.94 -1.28
CA VAL A 199 -3.72 -12.88 -2.07
C VAL A 199 -5.23 -12.82 -1.88
N THR A 200 -5.78 -11.63 -2.05
CA THR A 200 -7.20 -11.37 -2.24
C THR A 200 -7.38 -10.35 -3.36
N GLY A 201 -8.49 -10.47 -4.08
CA GLY A 201 -8.81 -9.58 -5.19
C GLY A 201 -10.29 -9.20 -5.18
N HIS A 202 -10.58 -7.98 -5.62
CA HIS A 202 -11.94 -7.56 -5.95
C HIS A 202 -11.91 -6.55 -7.11
N ALA A 203 -13.04 -6.39 -7.79
CA ALA A 203 -13.25 -5.34 -8.77
C ALA A 203 -14.41 -4.46 -8.33
N GLU A 204 -14.24 -3.15 -8.47
CA GLU A 204 -15.19 -2.12 -8.08
C GLU A 204 -15.51 -1.23 -9.28
N THR A 205 -16.74 -0.72 -9.32
CA THR A 205 -17.17 0.26 -10.32
C THR A 205 -17.62 1.54 -9.63
N PHE A 206 -17.10 2.67 -10.11
CA PHE A 206 -17.48 4.01 -9.69
C PHE A 206 -18.41 4.61 -10.74
N THR A 207 -19.59 5.03 -10.32
CA THR A 207 -20.47 5.84 -11.17
C THR A 207 -20.23 7.31 -10.86
N SER A 208 -19.58 8.02 -11.79
CA SER A 208 -19.45 9.48 -11.70
C SER A 208 -20.67 10.13 -12.37
N ASN A 209 -21.51 10.77 -11.57
CA ASN A 209 -22.64 11.59 -12.04
C ASN A 209 -22.15 13.01 -12.38
N GLY A 210 -21.30 13.13 -13.40
CA GLY A 210 -20.70 14.41 -13.82
C GLY A 210 -21.30 15.06 -15.08
N GLY A 211 -22.29 14.45 -15.74
CA GLY A 211 -22.83 14.93 -17.01
C GLY A 211 -24.07 14.16 -17.50
N PRO A 212 -24.56 14.41 -18.73
CA PRO A 212 -25.77 13.79 -19.28
C PRO A 212 -25.63 12.28 -19.57
N VAL A 213 -24.40 11.73 -19.47
CA VAL A 213 -24.11 10.30 -19.58
C VAL A 213 -23.33 9.89 -18.34
N ALA A 214 -23.82 8.88 -17.61
CA ALA A 214 -23.09 8.29 -16.50
C ALA A 214 -21.85 7.58 -17.06
N VAL A 215 -20.67 8.05 -16.66
CA VAL A 215 -19.43 7.32 -16.95
C VAL A 215 -19.23 6.32 -15.81
N THR A 216 -19.13 5.04 -16.18
CA THR A 216 -18.78 3.98 -15.24
C THR A 216 -17.28 3.74 -15.37
N ASP A 217 -16.52 4.27 -14.42
CA ASP A 217 -15.11 3.90 -14.26
C ASP A 217 -15.06 2.65 -13.38
N GLY A 218 -14.00 1.85 -13.51
CA GLY A 218 -13.80 0.69 -12.65
C GLY A 218 -12.35 0.57 -12.21
N VAL A 219 -12.15 -0.10 -11.09
CA VAL A 219 -10.83 -0.45 -10.57
C VAL A 219 -10.82 -1.92 -10.21
N THR A 220 -9.78 -2.62 -10.61
CA THR A 220 -9.46 -3.93 -10.06
C THR A 220 -8.37 -3.74 -9.02
N VAL A 221 -8.54 -4.37 -7.88
CA VAL A 221 -7.64 -4.27 -6.74
C VAL A 221 -7.19 -5.67 -6.32
N VAL A 222 -5.89 -5.82 -6.13
CA VAL A 222 -5.29 -6.97 -5.46
C VAL A 222 -4.58 -6.47 -4.21
N ALA A 223 -4.80 -7.15 -3.10
CA ALA A 223 -4.09 -6.93 -1.86
C ALA A 223 -3.68 -8.27 -1.26
N GLY A 224 -2.72 -8.25 -0.35
CA GLY A 224 -2.32 -9.48 0.30
C GLY A 224 -1.17 -9.34 1.25
N ARG A 225 -0.74 -10.48 1.79
CA ARG A 225 0.43 -10.59 2.67
C ARG A 225 1.61 -11.11 1.88
N VAL A 226 2.80 -10.70 2.29
CA VAL A 226 4.06 -11.14 1.68
C VAL A 226 4.93 -11.87 2.69
N GLY A 227 5.65 -12.89 2.23
CA GLY A 227 6.65 -13.59 3.01
C GLY A 227 7.84 -12.70 3.37
N ALA A 228 8.56 -13.06 4.43
CA ALA A 228 9.63 -12.25 5.00
C ALA A 228 10.82 -11.95 4.04
N GLN A 229 10.98 -12.73 2.96
CA GLN A 229 12.02 -12.53 1.95
C GLN A 229 11.53 -11.72 0.75
N VAL A 230 10.24 -11.42 0.63
CA VAL A 230 9.72 -10.65 -0.51
C VAL A 230 10.01 -9.17 -0.33
N ARG A 231 10.60 -8.55 -1.36
CA ARG A 231 10.98 -7.12 -1.41
C ARG A 231 10.22 -6.33 -2.47
N GLY A 232 9.66 -7.00 -3.47
CA GLY A 232 8.81 -6.39 -4.48
C GLY A 232 7.78 -7.40 -4.99
N VAL A 233 6.65 -6.89 -5.42
CA VAL A 233 5.59 -7.66 -6.09
C VAL A 233 5.20 -6.89 -7.35
N THR A 234 5.19 -7.59 -8.47
CA THR A 234 4.80 -7.05 -9.78
C THR A 234 3.69 -7.92 -10.34
N LEU A 235 2.65 -7.29 -10.87
CA LEU A 235 1.53 -7.97 -11.49
C LEU A 235 1.54 -7.71 -12.99
N LEU A 236 1.47 -8.77 -13.79
CA LEU A 236 1.12 -8.66 -15.19
C LEU A 236 -0.40 -8.68 -15.30
N THR A 237 -0.98 -7.58 -15.76
CA THR A 237 -2.43 -7.38 -15.80
C THR A 237 -2.87 -7.06 -17.23
N PRO A 238 -4.18 -7.09 -17.52
CA PRO A 238 -4.68 -6.57 -18.79
C PRO A 238 -4.23 -5.12 -19.07
N ALA A 239 -4.07 -4.29 -18.04
CA ALA A 239 -3.60 -2.91 -18.13
C ALA A 239 -2.08 -2.76 -18.30
N GLY A 240 -1.36 -3.88 -18.39
CA GLY A 240 0.10 -3.94 -18.44
C GLY A 240 0.73 -4.36 -17.11
N GLU A 241 2.03 -4.15 -17.01
CA GLU A 241 2.79 -4.42 -15.79
C GLU A 241 2.48 -3.36 -14.71
N VAL A 242 2.18 -3.82 -13.49
CA VAL A 242 1.78 -3.00 -12.35
C VAL A 242 2.67 -3.34 -11.16
N SER A 243 3.47 -2.37 -10.69
CA SER A 243 4.26 -2.55 -9.46
C SER A 243 3.37 -2.35 -8.24
N ALA A 244 3.34 -3.29 -7.29
CA ALA A 244 2.58 -3.13 -6.05
C ALA A 244 3.29 -2.19 -5.06
N SER A 245 2.52 -1.49 -4.23
CA SER A 245 3.06 -0.95 -2.97
C SER A 245 3.26 -2.08 -1.97
N LEU A 246 4.35 -2.02 -1.23
CA LEU A 246 4.71 -3.02 -0.21
C LEU A 246 5.09 -2.31 1.09
N SER A 247 4.46 -2.70 2.19
CA SER A 247 4.72 -2.12 3.51
C SER A 247 4.29 -3.10 4.60
N THR A 248 5.11 -3.24 5.65
CA THR A 248 4.74 -3.98 6.87
C THR A 248 4.28 -5.42 6.64
N GLY A 249 4.85 -6.13 5.65
CA GLY A 249 4.44 -7.50 5.32
C GLY A 249 3.13 -7.61 4.53
N TRP A 250 2.64 -6.49 4.00
CA TRP A 250 1.47 -6.39 3.14
C TRP A 250 1.83 -5.77 1.79
N PHE A 251 1.04 -6.08 0.76
CA PHE A 251 1.13 -5.43 -0.53
C PHE A 251 -0.27 -5.06 -1.07
N ALA A 252 -0.29 -4.08 -1.97
CA ALA A 252 -1.49 -3.74 -2.72
C ALA A 252 -1.15 -3.21 -4.12
N ALA A 253 -2.02 -3.48 -5.09
CA ALA A 253 -1.94 -2.97 -6.44
C ALA A 253 -3.35 -2.74 -6.99
N SER A 254 -3.51 -1.69 -7.79
CA SER A 254 -4.76 -1.41 -8.48
C SER A 254 -4.55 -0.93 -9.91
N TRP A 255 -5.48 -1.30 -10.78
CA TRP A 255 -5.50 -0.90 -12.18
C TRP A 255 -6.92 -0.66 -12.68
N PRO A 256 -7.12 0.13 -13.75
CA PRO A 256 -8.45 0.37 -14.29
C PRO A 256 -9.11 -0.94 -14.74
N ALA A 257 -10.35 -1.16 -14.29
CA ALA A 257 -11.21 -2.19 -14.84
C ALA A 257 -11.96 -1.62 -16.06
N TRP A 258 -12.21 -2.47 -17.06
CA TRP A 258 -12.90 -2.08 -18.28
C TRP A 258 -14.25 -2.77 -18.39
N SER A 259 -15.20 -2.12 -19.06
CA SER A 259 -16.58 -2.60 -19.22
C SER A 259 -16.71 -3.89 -20.02
N ASN A 260 -15.67 -4.30 -20.74
CA ASN A 260 -15.56 -5.56 -21.47
C ASN A 260 -14.62 -6.58 -20.79
N ALA A 261 -14.34 -6.41 -19.50
CA ALA A 261 -13.52 -7.35 -18.76
C ALA A 261 -14.12 -8.78 -18.85
N PRO A 262 -13.27 -9.83 -18.86
CA PRO A 262 -13.73 -11.21 -18.73
C PRO A 262 -14.59 -11.39 -17.47
N GLU A 263 -15.39 -12.46 -17.44
CA GLU A 263 -16.27 -12.80 -16.31
C GLU A 263 -15.51 -12.86 -14.98
N ASP A 264 -14.24 -13.30 -15.02
CA ASP A 264 -13.29 -13.21 -13.92
C ASP A 264 -12.19 -12.16 -14.23
N PRO A 265 -12.15 -11.01 -13.51
CA PRO A 265 -11.15 -9.97 -13.74
C PRO A 265 -9.71 -10.38 -13.39
N PHE A 266 -9.51 -11.54 -12.77
CA PHE A 266 -8.20 -12.07 -12.37
C PHE A 266 -7.70 -13.21 -13.25
N ALA A 267 -8.49 -13.69 -14.21
CA ALA A 267 -8.18 -14.88 -15.01
C ALA A 267 -6.85 -14.79 -15.79
N THR A 268 -6.42 -13.57 -16.16
CA THR A 268 -5.17 -13.32 -16.89
C THR A 268 -4.11 -12.60 -16.06
N VAL A 269 -4.33 -12.48 -14.74
CA VAL A 269 -3.38 -11.83 -13.86
C VAL A 269 -2.30 -12.81 -13.45
N GLU A 270 -1.04 -12.42 -13.61
CA GLU A 270 0.12 -13.16 -13.13
C GLU A 270 0.91 -12.32 -12.14
N ILE A 271 1.55 -12.95 -11.16
CA ILE A 271 2.32 -12.30 -10.12
C ILE A 271 3.76 -12.80 -10.18
N SER A 272 4.72 -11.88 -10.16
CA SER A 272 6.12 -12.15 -9.89
C SER A 272 6.57 -11.43 -8.62
N MET A 273 7.55 -12.03 -7.93
CA MET A 273 8.08 -11.50 -6.69
C MET A 273 9.58 -11.28 -6.83
N THR A 274 10.07 -10.14 -6.36
CA THR A 274 11.51 -9.91 -6.16
C THR A 274 11.85 -10.22 -4.72
N LEU A 275 12.81 -11.11 -4.51
CA LEU A 275 13.25 -11.58 -3.20
C LEU A 275 14.43 -10.76 -2.64
N ALA A 276 14.75 -10.96 -1.37
CA ALA A 276 15.78 -10.21 -0.65
C ALA A 276 17.21 -10.47 -1.17
N ASP A 277 17.43 -11.59 -1.83
CA ASP A 277 18.69 -11.89 -2.53
C ASP A 277 18.78 -11.25 -3.92
N GLY A 278 17.74 -10.52 -4.34
CA GLY A 278 17.63 -9.86 -5.64
C GLY A 278 17.14 -10.77 -6.77
N THR A 279 16.84 -12.04 -6.51
CA THR A 279 16.23 -12.92 -7.51
C THR A 279 14.76 -12.57 -7.70
N THR A 280 14.24 -12.81 -8.91
CA THR A 280 12.82 -12.63 -9.23
C THR A 280 12.25 -13.99 -9.61
N THR A 281 11.08 -14.33 -9.06
CA THR A 281 10.36 -15.56 -9.43
C THR A 281 9.79 -15.43 -10.83
N ASP A 282 9.61 -16.56 -11.52
CA ASP A 282 8.81 -16.58 -12.74
C ASP A 282 7.37 -16.10 -12.43
N PRO A 283 6.69 -15.43 -13.38
CA PRO A 283 5.29 -15.08 -13.24
C PRO A 283 4.44 -16.33 -13.00
N ALA A 284 3.60 -16.30 -11.97
CA ALA A 284 2.66 -17.37 -11.67
C ALA A 284 1.22 -16.83 -11.71
N PRO A 285 0.23 -17.61 -12.18
CA PRO A 285 -1.16 -17.17 -12.23
C PRO A 285 -1.69 -16.77 -10.86
N PHE A 286 -2.52 -15.73 -10.78
CA PHE A 286 -3.15 -15.26 -9.54
C PHE A 286 -3.84 -16.39 -8.77
N ALA A 287 -4.52 -17.30 -9.48
CA ALA A 287 -5.23 -18.44 -8.91
C ALA A 287 -4.31 -19.51 -8.28
N SER A 288 -2.98 -19.44 -8.49
CA SER A 288 -2.01 -20.39 -7.92
C SER A 288 -1.59 -20.06 -6.48
N PHE A 289 -1.88 -18.85 -6.00
CA PHE A 289 -1.51 -18.41 -4.66
C PHE A 289 -2.60 -18.76 -3.65
N PRO A 290 -2.23 -19.03 -2.38
CA PRO A 290 -3.20 -19.15 -1.30
C PRO A 290 -4.10 -17.92 -1.27
N GLN A 291 -5.39 -18.16 -1.48
CA GLN A 291 -6.44 -17.16 -1.27
C GLN A 291 -7.00 -17.33 0.14
N ARG A 292 -7.95 -16.48 0.51
CA ARG A 292 -8.64 -16.56 1.81
C ARG A 292 -9.14 -17.99 2.07
N ASP A 293 -8.87 -18.51 3.26
CA ASP A 293 -9.42 -19.80 3.70
C ASP A 293 -10.93 -19.67 3.87
N VAL A 294 -11.70 -20.01 2.84
CA VAL A 294 -13.16 -20.13 2.92
C VAL A 294 -13.48 -21.58 3.33
N PRO A 295 -14.08 -21.81 4.51
CA PRO A 295 -14.49 -23.15 4.91
C PRO A 295 -15.39 -23.79 3.84
N ALA A 296 -15.15 -25.06 3.52
CA ALA A 296 -15.84 -25.79 2.44
C ALA A 296 -17.37 -25.77 2.56
N GLU A 297 -17.91 -25.64 3.78
CA GLU A 297 -19.35 -25.56 4.06
C GLU A 297 -20.02 -24.30 3.50
N LEU A 298 -19.24 -23.29 3.11
CA LEU A 298 -19.71 -21.99 2.64
C LEU A 298 -19.35 -21.69 1.18
N GLY A 299 -18.59 -22.58 0.53
CA GLY A 299 -18.21 -22.46 -0.89
C GLY A 299 -19.22 -23.09 -1.86
N GLY A 300 -20.35 -23.58 -1.37
CA GLY A 300 -21.41 -24.18 -2.17
C GLY A 300 -22.60 -23.23 -2.34
N SER A 301 -22.61 -22.48 -3.44
CA SER A 301 -23.79 -21.80 -3.95
C SER A 301 -23.91 -22.04 -5.45
#